data_AF-A0A1C1CHP7-F1
#
_entry.id   AF-A0A1C1CHP7-F1
#
_cell.length_a   1.000
_cell.length_b   1.000
_cell.length_c   1.000
_cell.angle_alpha   90.00
_cell.angle_beta   90.00
_cell.angle_gamma   90.00
#
_symmetry.space_group_name_H-M   'P 1'
#
loop_
_entity.id
_entity.type
_entity.pdbx_description
1 polymer ?
#
loop_
_entity_poly.entity_id
_entity_poly.type
_entity_poly.pdbx_seq_one_letter_code
_entity_poly.pdbx_strand_id
1 'polypeptide(L)'
;MRLTTSISIALALLDRTAPLPVGEEQRPLALPDEALSRPVPYAHYSVQSTIRDVLVEHEIICDVLDDFEPSYYLDINYPKSHETVLLGNDLPVDAVSSRPVFTFHSIDNSYYPTRRRSKKADPCTTRTERKKSTFTLILTDPDAKSRDNPKMSEMCHWILTNLTTPIELPHDLQEPLKAKPGEIEEYLPPGPPPKTGAHRYVFVLLEGDATNLKPPADRKHWGYGKPRHGVRDWAKENGLTVVGANFFFAQNEKQ
;
A
#
# COMPACT_ATOMS: atom_id res chain seq x y z
N MET A 1 -51.85 -30.19 -27.00
CA MET A 1 -51.83 -29.53 -25.67
C MET A 1 -51.52 -28.04 -25.88
N ARG A 2 -52.15 -27.18 -25.06
CA ARG A 2 -52.69 -25.86 -25.44
C ARG A 2 -51.66 -24.76 -25.78
N LEU A 3 -52.16 -23.83 -26.60
CA LEU A 3 -51.49 -22.71 -27.28
C LEU A 3 -50.79 -21.71 -26.36
N THR A 4 -49.71 -21.16 -26.90
CA THR A 4 -49.03 -19.93 -26.51
C THR A 4 -49.94 -18.71 -26.70
N THR A 5 -50.03 -17.83 -25.71
CA THR A 5 -50.65 -16.51 -25.83
C THR A 5 -49.64 -15.46 -25.40
N SER A 6 -49.12 -14.74 -26.38
CA SER A 6 -48.32 -13.53 -26.25
C SER A 6 -49.23 -12.36 -25.84
N ILE A 7 -48.83 -11.60 -24.81
CA ILE A 7 -49.53 -10.39 -24.38
C ILE A 7 -48.71 -9.18 -24.86
N SER A 8 -49.24 -8.49 -25.87
CA SER A 8 -48.86 -7.13 -26.24
C SER A 8 -49.81 -6.16 -25.52
N ILE A 9 -49.27 -5.19 -24.78
CA ILE A 9 -50.06 -4.09 -24.19
C ILE A 9 -49.55 -2.76 -24.74
N ALA A 10 -50.53 -1.92 -25.02
CA ALA A 10 -50.53 -0.81 -25.94
C ALA A 10 -49.90 0.48 -25.41
N LEU A 11 -49.42 1.22 -26.39
CA LEU A 11 -49.07 2.63 -26.45
C LEU A 11 -50.25 3.51 -26.02
N ALA A 12 -50.01 4.46 -25.11
CA ALA A 12 -50.94 5.54 -24.78
C ALA A 12 -50.36 6.89 -25.25
N LEU A 13 -50.94 7.40 -26.33
CA LEU A 13 -50.79 8.77 -26.82
C LEU A 13 -51.69 9.69 -26.00
N LEU A 14 -51.16 10.82 -25.52
CA LEU A 14 -51.95 11.97 -25.08
C LEU A 14 -51.38 13.23 -25.72
N ASP A 15 -52.05 13.65 -26.78
CA ASP A 15 -52.05 14.99 -27.35
C ASP A 15 -52.61 15.99 -26.34
N ARG A 16 -51.89 17.09 -26.10
CA ARG A 16 -52.49 18.41 -25.80
C ARG A 16 -51.61 19.52 -26.36
N THR A 17 -52.01 20.01 -27.53
CA THR A 17 -51.62 21.28 -28.12
C THR A 17 -52.51 22.41 -27.59
N ALA A 18 -51.92 23.47 -27.05
CA ALA A 18 -52.50 24.82 -27.00
C ALA A 18 -51.36 25.87 -26.87
N PRO A 19 -51.43 27.05 -27.53
CA PRO A 19 -50.26 27.91 -27.77
C PRO A 19 -50.23 29.28 -27.04
N LEU A 20 -49.05 29.93 -27.13
CA LEU A 20 -48.69 31.34 -26.86
C LEU A 20 -48.42 31.75 -25.38
N PRO A 21 -47.53 32.74 -25.08
CA PRO A 21 -47.05 33.82 -25.96
C PRO A 21 -45.53 34.05 -26.05
N VAL A 22 -45.17 34.76 -27.12
CA VAL A 22 -43.87 35.37 -27.41
C VAL A 22 -43.76 36.69 -26.66
N GLY A 23 -42.64 36.89 -25.97
CA GLY A 23 -42.16 38.21 -25.58
C GLY A 23 -42.25 38.51 -24.09
N GLU A 24 -41.19 38.18 -23.36
CA GLU A 24 -40.61 39.12 -22.40
C GLU A 24 -39.14 38.77 -22.17
N GLU A 25 -38.32 39.79 -22.34
CA GLU A 25 -36.86 39.80 -22.33
C GLU A 25 -36.37 39.44 -20.92
N GLN A 26 -36.09 38.15 -20.66
CA GLN A 26 -35.49 37.72 -19.41
C GLN A 26 -34.02 38.13 -19.38
N ARG A 27 -33.78 39.33 -18.85
CA ARG A 27 -32.48 39.87 -18.46
C ARG A 27 -31.64 38.76 -17.80
N PRO A 28 -30.39 38.52 -18.24
CA PRO A 28 -29.54 37.51 -17.63
C PRO A 28 -29.42 37.74 -16.13
N LEU A 29 -29.75 36.71 -15.34
CA LEU A 29 -29.46 36.69 -13.92
C LEU A 29 -27.95 36.86 -13.78
N ALA A 30 -27.52 38.08 -13.43
CA ALA A 30 -26.14 38.36 -13.08
C ALA A 30 -25.83 37.56 -11.81
N LEU A 31 -25.18 36.40 -11.98
CA LEU A 31 -24.50 35.73 -10.89
C LEU A 31 -23.43 36.70 -10.38
N PRO A 32 -23.37 36.99 -9.07
CA PRO A 32 -22.39 37.93 -8.56
C PRO A 32 -20.98 37.41 -8.83
N ASP A 33 -20.14 38.25 -9.44
CA ASP A 33 -18.73 37.99 -9.75
C ASP A 33 -17.88 37.58 -8.52
N GLU A 34 -18.41 37.72 -7.31
CA GLU A 34 -17.72 37.34 -6.07
C GLU A 34 -17.59 35.82 -5.83
N ALA A 35 -18.28 34.96 -6.60
CA ALA A 35 -18.17 33.51 -6.41
C ALA A 35 -16.88 32.89 -7.00
N LEU A 36 -16.14 33.61 -7.86
CA LEU A 36 -14.96 33.07 -8.55
C LEU A 36 -13.61 33.38 -7.90
N SER A 37 -13.56 34.10 -6.76
CA SER A 37 -12.27 34.56 -6.21
C SER A 37 -11.84 33.94 -4.88
N ARG A 38 -12.54 32.95 -4.33
CA ARG A 38 -12.05 32.23 -3.14
C ARG A 38 -11.34 30.96 -3.59
N PRO A 39 -10.00 30.91 -3.61
CA PRO A 39 -9.31 29.63 -3.77
C PRO A 39 -9.76 28.71 -2.64
N VAL A 40 -10.48 27.65 -3.01
CA VAL A 40 -10.77 26.55 -2.09
C VAL A 40 -9.40 26.07 -1.59
N PRO A 41 -9.16 25.95 -0.28
CA PRO A 41 -7.88 25.48 0.23
C PRO A 41 -7.70 24.06 -0.29
N TYR A 42 -6.86 23.88 -1.30
CA TYR A 42 -6.41 22.55 -1.69
C TYR A 42 -5.79 21.95 -0.43
N ALA A 43 -6.43 20.95 0.14
CA ALA A 43 -5.84 20.18 1.22
C ALA A 43 -4.46 19.71 0.71
N HIS A 44 -3.41 20.21 1.34
CA HIS A 44 -2.03 19.95 0.95
C HIS A 44 -1.67 18.54 1.39
N TYR A 45 -2.00 17.54 0.59
CA TYR A 45 -1.56 16.17 0.82
C TYR A 45 -0.07 16.06 0.48
N SER A 46 0.74 15.60 1.43
CA SER A 46 2.10 15.16 1.15
C SER A 46 2.07 13.69 0.75
N VAL A 47 3.12 13.22 0.07
CA VAL A 47 3.28 11.78 -0.22
C VAL A 47 3.25 10.97 1.08
N GLN A 48 3.82 11.50 2.16
CA GLN A 48 3.84 10.87 3.49
C GLN A 48 2.43 10.68 4.04
N SER A 49 1.63 11.76 4.05
CA SER A 49 0.25 11.70 4.55
C SER A 49 -0.61 10.80 3.68
N THR A 50 -0.45 10.84 2.35
CA THR A 50 -1.20 9.96 1.44
C THR A 50 -0.90 8.49 1.71
N ILE A 51 0.38 8.12 1.86
CA ILE A 51 0.74 6.73 2.15
C ILE A 51 0.14 6.31 3.49
N ARG A 52 0.34 7.12 4.54
CA ARG A 52 -0.17 6.84 5.88
C ARG A 52 -1.69 6.69 5.89
N ASP A 53 -2.43 7.60 5.23
CA ASP A 53 -3.89 7.60 5.19
C ASP A 53 -4.43 6.32 4.54
N VAL A 54 -3.83 5.87 3.42
CA VAL A 54 -4.22 4.62 2.76
C VAL A 54 -3.91 3.40 3.63
N LEU A 55 -2.79 3.40 4.35
CA LEU A 55 -2.44 2.31 5.28
C LEU A 55 -3.41 2.24 6.49
N VAL A 56 -3.90 3.39 6.96
CA VAL A 56 -4.95 3.45 8.00
C VAL A 56 -6.29 2.96 7.43
N GLU A 57 -6.68 3.43 6.25
CA GLU A 57 -7.94 3.06 5.59
C GLU A 57 -8.07 1.55 5.40
N HIS A 58 -6.98 0.88 5.05
CA HIS A 58 -6.95 -0.57 4.83
C HIS A 58 -6.55 -1.38 6.07
N GLU A 59 -6.56 -0.76 7.25
CA GLU A 59 -6.27 -1.36 8.55
C GLU A 59 -4.87 -2.00 8.64
N ILE A 60 -3.92 -1.60 7.78
CA ILE A 60 -2.52 -2.04 7.86
C ILE A 60 -1.87 -1.43 9.10
N ILE A 61 -2.02 -0.11 9.25
CA ILE A 61 -1.82 0.55 10.54
C ILE A 61 -3.03 0.15 11.40
N CYS A 62 -2.78 -0.50 12.53
CA CYS A 62 -3.70 -1.24 13.41
C CYS A 62 -3.46 -2.76 13.38
N ASP A 63 -3.73 -3.45 12.27
CA ASP A 63 -3.61 -4.92 12.28
C ASP A 63 -2.15 -5.39 12.25
N VAL A 64 -1.30 -4.70 11.48
CA VAL A 64 0.08 -5.12 11.19
C VAL A 64 1.09 -4.22 11.88
N LEU A 65 0.89 -2.90 11.80
CA LEU A 65 1.85 -1.89 12.23
C LEU A 65 1.25 -0.96 13.28
N ASP A 66 2.10 -0.43 14.15
CA ASP A 66 1.76 0.77 14.91
C ASP A 66 1.75 1.99 13.98
N ASP A 67 1.08 3.06 14.41
CA ASP A 67 1.05 4.30 13.65
C ASP A 67 2.47 4.89 13.51
N PHE A 68 2.82 5.33 12.30
CA PHE A 68 4.13 5.89 11.98
C PHE A 68 4.02 6.87 10.80
N GLU A 69 5.02 7.74 10.68
CA GLU A 69 5.16 8.66 9.55
C GLU A 69 6.12 8.06 8.51
N PRO A 70 5.65 7.69 7.30
CA PRO A 70 6.51 7.14 6.26
C PRO A 70 7.62 8.13 5.87
N SER A 71 8.88 7.70 6.00
CA SER A 71 10.06 8.45 5.59
C SER A 71 10.70 7.88 4.32
N TYR A 72 10.28 6.68 3.90
CA TYR A 72 10.67 6.03 2.66
C TYR A 72 9.46 5.51 1.89
N TYR A 73 9.55 5.59 0.56
CA TYR A 73 8.61 4.97 -0.37
C TYR A 73 9.22 3.69 -0.96
N LEU A 74 8.41 2.64 -1.07
CA LEU A 74 8.77 1.34 -1.65
C LEU A 74 8.18 1.21 -3.05
N ASP A 75 9.04 1.05 -4.05
CA ASP A 75 8.67 0.70 -5.42
C ASP A 75 8.93 -0.80 -5.63
N ILE A 76 7.89 -1.57 -5.93
CA ILE A 76 7.92 -3.03 -5.98
C ILE A 76 7.26 -3.51 -7.26
N ASN A 77 7.99 -4.29 -8.05
CA ASN A 77 7.57 -4.78 -9.36
C ASN A 77 7.80 -6.29 -9.46
N TYR A 78 6.94 -6.99 -10.19
CA TYR A 78 7.05 -8.41 -10.51
C TYR A 78 7.41 -8.57 -12.00
N PRO A 79 8.71 -8.67 -12.36
CA PRO A 79 9.13 -8.54 -13.76
C PRO A 79 8.60 -9.64 -14.69
N LYS A 80 8.29 -10.83 -14.16
CA LYS A 80 7.77 -11.94 -14.95
C LYS A 80 6.34 -11.71 -15.44
N SER A 81 5.54 -11.01 -14.65
CA SER A 81 4.13 -10.72 -14.92
C SER A 81 3.91 -9.27 -15.35
N HIS A 82 4.92 -8.41 -15.20
CA HIS A 82 4.84 -6.96 -15.43
C HIS A 82 3.88 -6.23 -14.49
N GLU A 83 3.58 -6.83 -13.34
CA GLU A 83 2.74 -6.22 -12.31
C GLU A 83 3.54 -5.31 -11.37
N THR A 84 2.89 -4.26 -10.88
CA THR A 84 3.45 -3.30 -9.92
C THR A 84 2.57 -3.23 -8.68
N VAL A 85 3.18 -3.11 -7.50
CA VAL A 85 2.45 -2.89 -6.23
C VAL A 85 2.18 -1.39 -6.07
N LEU A 86 0.90 -1.02 -6.08
CA LEU A 86 0.40 0.35 -6.12
C LEU A 86 -0.45 0.68 -4.88
N LEU A 87 0.06 0.37 -3.68
CA LEU A 87 -0.54 0.73 -2.40
C LEU A 87 -2.03 0.34 -2.29
N GLY A 88 -2.31 -0.95 -2.48
CA GLY A 88 -3.64 -1.53 -2.33
C GLY A 88 -4.34 -1.95 -3.63
N ASN A 89 -3.62 -2.09 -4.74
CA ASN A 89 -4.17 -2.73 -5.94
C ASN A 89 -4.30 -4.24 -5.77
N ASP A 90 -5.17 -4.88 -6.55
CA ASP A 90 -5.26 -6.33 -6.66
C ASP A 90 -4.20 -6.87 -7.64
N LEU A 91 -3.49 -7.92 -7.24
CA LEU A 91 -2.58 -8.67 -8.10
C LEU A 91 -3.03 -10.14 -8.22
N PRO A 92 -3.02 -10.72 -9.43
CA PRO A 92 -3.27 -12.14 -9.63
C PRO A 92 -2.25 -13.02 -8.86
N VAL A 93 -2.70 -14.15 -8.31
CA VAL A 93 -1.85 -15.05 -7.50
C VAL A 93 -0.69 -15.63 -8.33
N ASP A 94 -0.92 -15.93 -9.61
CA ASP A 94 0.11 -16.40 -10.54
C ASP A 94 1.15 -15.31 -10.86
N ALA A 95 0.73 -14.04 -10.91
CA ALA A 95 1.60 -12.91 -11.16
C ALA A 95 2.63 -12.65 -10.04
N VAL A 96 2.33 -13.06 -8.81
CA VAL A 96 3.19 -12.89 -7.63
C VAL A 96 3.90 -14.18 -7.19
N SER A 97 3.86 -15.21 -8.05
CA SER A 97 4.48 -16.54 -7.81
C SER A 97 6.00 -16.50 -7.71
N SER A 98 6.64 -15.51 -8.32
CA SER A 98 8.10 -15.31 -8.28
C SER A 98 8.46 -14.05 -7.52
N ARG A 99 9.66 -14.02 -6.97
CA ARG A 99 10.16 -12.89 -6.17
C ARG A 99 10.07 -11.55 -6.93
N PRO A 100 9.65 -10.46 -6.27
CA PRO A 100 9.67 -9.14 -6.88
C PRO A 100 11.09 -8.57 -6.99
N VAL A 101 11.22 -7.51 -7.76
CA VAL A 101 12.31 -6.53 -7.74
C VAL A 101 11.81 -5.29 -7.04
N PHE A 102 12.66 -4.64 -6.25
CA PHE A 102 12.25 -3.46 -5.50
C PHE A 102 13.35 -2.40 -5.45
N THR A 103 12.93 -1.15 -5.30
CA THR A 103 13.78 -0.03 -4.88
C THR A 103 13.07 0.74 -3.77
N PHE A 104 13.81 1.56 -3.02
CA PHE A 104 13.21 2.43 -2.03
C PHE A 104 13.96 3.76 -1.94
N HIS A 105 13.20 4.82 -1.72
CA HIS A 105 13.67 6.20 -1.83
C HIS A 105 13.21 6.98 -0.60
N SER A 106 14.09 7.82 -0.06
CA SER A 106 13.68 8.72 1.03
C SER A 106 12.65 9.71 0.50
N ILE A 107 11.57 9.90 1.25
CA ILE A 107 10.56 10.90 0.94
C ILE A 107 11.10 12.25 1.40
N ASP A 108 11.59 13.05 0.44
CA ASP A 108 12.08 14.39 0.71
C ASP A 108 10.92 15.29 1.15
N ASN A 109 10.98 15.77 2.39
CA ASN A 109 9.98 16.69 2.95
C ASN A 109 10.28 18.16 2.59
N SER A 110 11.31 18.44 1.78
CA SER A 110 11.77 19.80 1.51
C SER A 110 10.85 20.62 0.60
N TYR A 111 9.83 20.04 -0.03
CA TYR A 111 8.98 20.78 -0.99
C TYR A 111 7.90 21.67 -0.33
N TYR A 112 7.78 21.70 0.99
CA TYR A 112 6.94 22.68 1.68
C TYR A 112 7.79 23.78 2.30
N PRO A 113 7.85 25.00 1.72
CA PRO A 113 8.34 26.16 2.42
C PRO A 113 7.28 26.54 3.47
N THR A 114 7.25 25.83 4.59
CA THR A 114 6.80 26.50 5.81
C THR A 114 7.68 27.73 5.93
N ARG A 115 7.05 28.91 6.02
CA ARG A 115 7.72 30.21 6.18
C ARG A 115 8.37 30.28 7.56
N ARG A 116 9.29 29.35 7.85
CA ARG A 116 10.13 29.34 9.03
C ARG A 116 11.33 30.20 8.67
N ARG A 117 11.39 31.40 9.25
CA ARG A 117 12.59 32.23 9.28
C ARG A 117 13.76 31.31 9.57
N SER A 118 14.70 31.26 8.63
CA SER A 118 15.95 30.54 8.75
C SER A 118 16.60 30.88 10.09
N LYS A 119 16.50 29.97 11.06
CA LYS A 119 17.50 29.94 12.13
C LYS A 119 18.75 29.39 11.47
N LYS A 120 19.73 30.28 11.28
CA LYS A 120 21.10 29.98 10.85
C LYS A 120 21.55 28.68 11.52
N ALA A 121 21.90 27.68 10.71
CA ALA A 121 22.54 26.48 11.19
C ALA A 121 23.93 26.84 11.72
N ASP A 122 24.23 26.46 12.96
CA ASP A 122 25.58 26.51 13.50
C ASP A 122 26.46 25.51 12.73
N PRO A 123 27.62 25.91 12.16
CA PRO A 123 28.47 25.03 11.37
C PRO A 123 29.35 24.10 12.23
N CYS A 124 28.98 23.84 13.49
CA CYS A 124 29.72 22.97 14.40
C CYS A 124 28.90 21.75 14.86
N THR A 125 28.16 21.13 13.93
CA THR A 125 27.77 19.73 14.13
C THR A 125 28.87 18.89 13.51
N THR A 126 29.80 18.45 14.37
CA THR A 126 30.74 17.37 14.06
C THR A 126 29.99 16.31 13.27
N ARG A 127 30.54 15.92 12.12
CA ARG A 127 30.05 14.83 11.29
C ARG A 127 30.23 13.52 12.09
N THR A 128 29.42 13.34 13.13
CA THR A 128 29.23 12.07 13.81
C THR A 128 28.99 11.10 12.69
N GLU A 129 29.88 10.12 12.55
CA GLU A 129 29.70 9.03 11.61
C GLU A 129 28.32 8.44 11.90
N ARG A 130 27.30 8.91 11.19
CA ARG A 130 25.99 8.28 11.19
C ARG A 130 26.33 6.89 10.68
N LYS A 131 26.38 5.91 11.59
CA LYS A 131 26.44 4.50 11.21
C LYS A 131 25.47 4.37 10.05
N LYS A 132 25.97 3.98 8.88
CA LYS A 132 25.10 3.78 7.72
C LYS A 132 24.06 2.75 8.17
N SER A 133 22.82 3.19 8.32
CA SER A 133 21.75 2.30 8.72
C SER A 133 21.61 1.20 7.67
N THR A 134 21.37 -0.02 8.13
CA THR A 134 20.93 -1.11 7.27
C THR A 134 19.41 -1.15 7.26
N PHE A 135 18.86 -1.62 6.14
CA PHE A 135 17.44 -1.79 5.97
C PHE A 135 17.10 -3.28 5.87
N THR A 136 15.87 -3.60 6.26
CA THR A 136 15.29 -4.94 6.13
C THR A 136 13.93 -4.81 5.47
N LEU A 137 13.70 -5.56 4.40
CA LEU A 137 12.42 -5.66 3.71
C LEU A 137 11.71 -6.96 4.12
N ILE A 138 10.44 -6.84 4.45
CA ILE A 138 9.58 -7.94 4.89
C ILE A 138 8.37 -8.03 3.98
N LEU A 139 7.85 -9.24 3.75
CA LEU A 139 6.51 -9.49 3.24
C LEU A 139 5.72 -10.32 4.25
N THR A 140 4.49 -9.91 4.55
CA THR A 140 3.65 -10.62 5.52
C THR A 140 2.16 -10.59 5.17
N ASP A 141 1.39 -11.55 5.71
CA ASP A 141 -0.06 -11.71 5.50
C ASP A 141 -0.79 -11.73 6.86
N PRO A 142 -1.51 -10.66 7.24
CA PRO A 142 -2.29 -10.57 8.48
C PRO A 142 -3.68 -11.23 8.38
N ASP A 143 -4.04 -11.75 7.21
CA ASP A 143 -5.36 -12.27 6.92
C ASP A 143 -5.38 -13.81 6.89
N ALA A 144 -4.26 -14.51 7.07
CA ALA A 144 -4.26 -15.98 7.12
C ALA A 144 -5.11 -16.52 8.30
N LYS A 145 -6.10 -17.42 8.17
CA LYS A 145 -6.63 -18.09 6.97
C LYS A 145 -7.62 -17.26 6.15
N SER A 146 -8.37 -16.36 6.79
CA SER A 146 -9.16 -15.31 6.13
C SER A 146 -9.18 -14.06 7.01
N ARG A 147 -9.40 -12.88 6.44
CA ARG A 147 -9.49 -11.62 7.20
C ARG A 147 -10.53 -11.68 8.33
N ASP A 148 -11.66 -12.33 8.07
CA ASP A 148 -12.74 -12.54 9.06
C ASP A 148 -12.37 -13.53 10.18
N ASN A 149 -11.41 -14.44 9.93
CA ASN A 149 -10.99 -15.46 10.88
C ASN A 149 -9.47 -15.71 10.79
N PRO A 150 -8.64 -14.75 11.23
CA PRO A 150 -7.21 -14.71 10.93
C PRO A 150 -6.41 -15.62 11.87
N LYS A 151 -6.81 -16.89 12.01
CA LYS A 151 -6.25 -17.89 12.94
C LYS A 151 -4.80 -18.30 12.69
N MET A 152 -4.22 -17.94 11.54
CA MET A 152 -2.82 -18.18 11.20
C MET A 152 -2.03 -16.88 11.01
N SER A 153 -2.68 -15.72 11.20
CA SER A 153 -2.06 -14.41 11.09
C SER A 153 -1.12 -14.14 12.26
N GLU A 154 -0.06 -13.38 12.13
CA GLU A 154 0.49 -12.90 10.89
C GLU A 154 1.35 -14.01 10.27
N MET A 155 1.27 -14.21 8.95
CA MET A 155 2.09 -15.19 8.25
C MET A 155 3.32 -14.51 7.65
N CYS A 156 4.52 -14.95 8.03
CA CYS A 156 5.77 -14.45 7.46
C CYS A 156 6.00 -15.07 6.07
N HIS A 157 5.95 -14.22 5.03
CA HIS A 157 6.17 -14.64 3.65
C HIS A 157 7.61 -14.47 3.21
N TRP A 158 8.33 -13.44 3.66
CA TRP A 158 9.69 -13.18 3.23
C TRP A 158 10.40 -12.21 4.17
N ILE A 159 11.70 -12.41 4.42
CA ILE A 159 12.55 -11.43 5.12
C ILE A 159 13.91 -11.34 4.42
N LEU A 160 14.22 -10.13 3.94
CA LEU A 160 15.48 -9.78 3.29
C LEU A 160 16.18 -8.65 4.07
N THR A 161 17.34 -8.94 4.63
CA THR A 161 18.13 -8.06 5.50
C THR A 161 19.35 -7.49 4.78
N ASN A 162 20.14 -6.66 5.48
CA ASN A 162 21.41 -6.10 5.00
C ASN A 162 21.29 -5.24 3.74
N LEU A 163 20.15 -4.58 3.57
CA LEU A 163 19.90 -3.66 2.47
C LEU A 163 20.57 -2.31 2.77
N THR A 164 21.15 -1.68 1.74
CA THR A 164 21.77 -0.35 1.85
C THR A 164 21.21 0.56 0.76
N THR A 165 21.08 1.86 1.05
CA THR A 165 20.57 2.85 0.09
C THR A 165 21.68 3.48 -0.75
N PRO A 166 21.42 3.82 -2.03
CA PRO A 166 20.36 3.28 -2.89
C PRO A 166 20.81 1.90 -3.42
N ILE A 167 19.89 0.94 -3.51
CA ILE A 167 20.17 -0.29 -4.25
C ILE A 167 20.07 0.05 -5.74
N GLU A 168 21.18 0.37 -6.39
CA GLU A 168 21.30 0.20 -7.84
C GLU A 168 21.33 -1.32 -8.10
N LEU A 169 20.17 -1.93 -8.32
CA LEU A 169 20.14 -3.32 -8.77
C LEU A 169 20.69 -3.37 -10.20
N PRO A 170 21.70 -4.20 -10.50
CA PRO A 170 22.01 -4.51 -11.88
C PRO A 170 20.79 -5.16 -12.53
N HIS A 171 20.41 -4.69 -13.72
CA HIS A 171 19.24 -5.13 -14.49
C HIS A 171 19.20 -6.63 -14.86
N ASP A 172 20.15 -7.44 -14.39
CA ASP A 172 20.25 -8.85 -14.76
C ASP A 172 20.53 -9.72 -13.53
N LEU A 173 19.46 -10.14 -12.84
CA LEU A 173 19.51 -11.22 -11.85
C LEU A 173 18.43 -12.26 -12.16
N GLN A 174 18.50 -12.81 -13.37
CA GLN A 174 17.93 -14.11 -13.70
C GLN A 174 18.83 -15.23 -13.17
N GLU A 175 19.06 -15.32 -11.86
CA GLU A 175 19.72 -16.50 -11.28
C GLU A 175 18.85 -17.07 -10.15
N PRO A 176 18.29 -18.28 -10.34
CA PRO A 176 17.48 -18.99 -9.36
C PRO A 176 18.34 -19.85 -8.42
N LEU A 177 17.77 -20.19 -7.26
CA LEU A 177 18.22 -21.25 -6.33
C LEU A 177 19.41 -20.93 -5.39
N LYS A 178 19.14 -20.09 -4.39
CA LYS A 178 19.61 -20.15 -2.97
C LYS A 178 19.12 -18.87 -2.30
N ALA A 179 18.85 -18.91 -0.99
CA ALA A 179 18.72 -17.70 -0.17
C ALA A 179 19.85 -16.73 -0.56
N LYS A 180 19.52 -15.63 -1.25
CA LYS A 180 20.54 -14.65 -1.64
C LYS A 180 21.12 -14.05 -0.36
N PRO A 181 22.38 -13.56 -0.35
CA PRO A 181 22.94 -12.92 0.84
C PRO A 181 21.95 -11.91 1.43
N GLY A 182 21.59 -12.10 2.70
CA GLY A 182 20.61 -11.27 3.41
C GLY A 182 19.22 -11.90 3.57
N GLU A 183 18.81 -12.91 2.80
CA GLU A 183 17.53 -13.60 3.01
C GLU A 183 17.62 -14.50 4.25
N ILE A 184 16.98 -14.09 5.34
CA ILE A 184 16.90 -14.91 6.56
C ILE A 184 15.64 -15.77 6.56
N GLU A 185 14.63 -15.39 5.78
CA GLU A 185 13.43 -16.20 5.52
C GLU A 185 13.14 -16.14 4.01
N GLU A 186 13.09 -17.30 3.35
CA GLU A 186 12.93 -17.38 1.89
C GLU A 186 11.57 -16.87 1.42
N TYR A 187 11.48 -16.44 0.17
CA TYR A 187 10.22 -15.97 -0.41
C TYR A 187 9.21 -17.12 -0.55
N LEU A 188 8.15 -17.07 0.24
CA LEU A 188 6.95 -17.90 0.08
C LEU A 188 5.93 -17.07 -0.72
N PRO A 189 5.55 -17.49 -1.95
CA PRO A 189 4.62 -16.71 -2.74
C PRO A 189 3.25 -16.56 -2.04
N PRO A 190 2.58 -15.41 -2.23
CA PRO A 190 1.16 -15.25 -1.92
C PRO A 190 0.34 -16.41 -2.47
N GLY A 191 -0.61 -16.90 -1.68
CA GLY A 191 -1.40 -18.09 -2.00
C GLY A 191 -2.63 -18.21 -1.11
N PRO A 192 -3.51 -17.20 -1.10
CA PRO A 192 -4.72 -17.22 -0.27
C PRO A 192 -5.58 -18.45 -0.62
N PRO A 193 -6.14 -19.16 0.38
CA PRO A 193 -6.97 -20.34 0.10
C PRO A 193 -8.24 -19.98 -0.68
N PRO A 194 -8.90 -20.96 -1.34
CA PRO A 194 -10.22 -20.75 -1.91
C PRO A 194 -11.23 -20.32 -0.85
N LYS A 195 -12.18 -19.46 -1.23
CA LYS A 195 -13.29 -19.01 -0.37
C LYS A 195 -12.89 -18.29 0.91
N THR A 196 -11.73 -17.62 0.91
CA THR A 196 -11.25 -16.80 2.04
C THR A 196 -11.24 -15.31 1.74
N GLY A 197 -11.69 -14.92 0.53
CA GLY A 197 -11.63 -13.54 0.06
C GLY A 197 -10.21 -13.08 -0.27
N ALA A 198 -10.06 -11.77 -0.41
CA ALA A 198 -8.77 -11.13 -0.63
C ALA A 198 -7.97 -11.03 0.67
N HIS A 199 -6.68 -11.34 0.59
CA HIS A 199 -5.70 -11.16 1.65
C HIS A 199 -4.82 -9.96 1.33
N ARG A 200 -4.44 -9.21 2.37
CA ARG A 200 -3.47 -8.13 2.31
C ARG A 200 -2.06 -8.71 2.38
N TYR A 201 -1.26 -8.49 1.34
CA TYR A 201 0.14 -8.84 1.33
C TYR A 201 0.97 -7.58 1.54
N VAL A 202 1.53 -7.45 2.73
CA VAL A 202 2.09 -6.20 3.24
C VAL A 202 3.61 -6.26 3.19
N PHE A 203 4.19 -5.36 2.40
CA PHE A 203 5.61 -5.06 2.46
C PHE A 203 5.91 -4.03 3.53
N VAL A 204 6.91 -4.32 4.37
CA VAL A 204 7.36 -3.42 5.44
C VAL A 204 8.86 -3.19 5.29
N LEU A 205 9.26 -1.91 5.25
CA LEU A 205 10.65 -1.51 5.28
C LEU A 205 11.01 -1.08 6.70
N LEU A 206 12.01 -1.75 7.25
CA LEU A 206 12.55 -1.47 8.58
C LEU A 206 13.96 -0.90 8.47
N GLU A 207 14.29 0.07 9.32
CA GLU A 207 15.63 0.63 9.51
C GLU A 207 16.20 0.17 10.87
N GLY A 208 17.44 -0.30 10.88
CA GLY A 208 18.14 -0.67 12.12
C GLY A 208 19.35 -1.57 11.87
N ASP A 209 19.97 -2.09 12.93
CA ASP A 209 21.15 -2.96 12.84
C ASP A 209 20.78 -4.38 12.36
N ALA A 210 21.21 -4.74 11.14
CA ALA A 210 20.92 -6.04 10.53
C ALA A 210 21.93 -7.14 10.88
N THR A 211 22.99 -6.85 11.65
CA THR A 211 24.15 -7.74 11.84
C THR A 211 23.78 -9.09 12.47
N ASN A 212 22.82 -9.12 13.40
CA ASN A 212 22.48 -10.30 14.20
C ASN A 212 21.00 -10.72 14.07
N LEU A 213 20.31 -10.27 13.02
CA LEU A 213 18.90 -10.63 12.82
C LEU A 213 18.76 -12.13 12.56
N LYS A 214 17.77 -12.74 13.22
CA LYS A 214 17.40 -14.15 13.07
C LYS A 214 15.99 -14.26 12.51
N PRO A 215 15.70 -15.28 11.70
CA PRO A 215 14.33 -15.52 11.26
C PRO A 215 13.40 -15.77 12.47
N PRO A 216 12.10 -15.49 12.33
CA PRO A 216 11.12 -15.91 13.33
C PRO A 216 11.15 -17.42 13.54
N ALA A 217 10.68 -17.89 14.70
CA ALA A 217 10.74 -19.32 15.04
C ALA A 217 9.82 -20.19 14.16
N ASP A 218 8.77 -19.58 13.60
CA ASP A 218 7.83 -20.17 12.66
C ASP A 218 7.30 -19.05 11.76
N ARG A 219 6.87 -19.35 10.54
CA ARG A 219 6.19 -18.38 9.68
C ARG A 219 4.82 -18.01 10.22
N LYS A 220 4.10 -18.99 10.78
CA LYS A 220 2.78 -18.79 11.38
C LYS A 220 2.93 -18.02 12.69
N HIS A 221 2.18 -16.93 12.83
CA HIS A 221 2.24 -16.02 13.99
C HIS A 221 3.64 -15.46 14.25
N TRP A 222 4.57 -15.57 13.29
CA TRP A 222 6.00 -15.31 13.49
C TRP A 222 6.61 -16.05 14.71
N GLY A 223 6.02 -17.18 15.12
CA GLY A 223 6.41 -17.93 16.32
C GLY A 223 5.82 -17.41 17.64
N TYR A 224 5.06 -16.31 17.66
CA TYR A 224 4.43 -15.76 18.88
C TYR A 224 3.17 -16.52 19.34
N GLY A 225 2.66 -17.43 18.51
CA GLY A 225 1.57 -18.34 18.87
C GLY A 225 0.17 -17.71 18.97
N LYS A 226 -0.01 -16.45 18.54
CA LYS A 226 -1.29 -15.73 18.60
C LYS A 226 -1.61 -15.01 17.28
N PRO A 227 -2.90 -14.93 16.88
CA PRO A 227 -3.36 -14.10 15.77
C PRO A 227 -2.86 -12.65 15.86
N ARG A 228 -2.51 -12.04 14.72
CA ARG A 228 -2.09 -10.63 14.58
C ARG A 228 -0.89 -10.22 15.45
N HIS A 229 -0.06 -11.21 15.80
CA HIS A 229 1.30 -10.99 16.26
C HIS A 229 2.27 -11.40 15.16
N GLY A 230 3.32 -10.60 14.95
CA GLY A 230 4.10 -10.67 13.73
C GLY A 230 5.22 -9.64 13.62
N VAL A 231 5.26 -8.94 12.49
CA VAL A 231 6.31 -7.98 12.15
C VAL A 231 6.45 -6.86 13.19
N ARG A 232 5.36 -6.40 13.80
CA ARG A 232 5.39 -5.40 14.89
C ARG A 232 6.22 -5.89 16.08
N ASP A 233 5.92 -7.10 16.56
CA ASP A 233 6.60 -7.70 17.70
C ASP A 233 8.07 -7.96 17.36
N TRP A 234 8.33 -8.55 16.18
CA TRP A 234 9.68 -8.89 15.72
C TRP A 234 10.56 -7.65 15.51
N ALA A 235 10.02 -6.58 14.92
CA ALA A 235 10.74 -5.32 14.75
C ALA A 235 11.12 -4.71 16.10
N LYS A 236 10.18 -4.68 17.05
CA LYS A 236 10.41 -4.15 18.39
C LYS A 236 11.48 -4.93 19.16
N GLU A 237 11.44 -6.26 19.11
CA GLU A 237 12.42 -7.14 19.76
C GLU A 237 13.85 -6.95 19.20
N ASN A 238 13.95 -6.64 17.92
CA ASN A 238 15.24 -6.41 17.25
C ASN A 238 15.65 -4.93 17.19
N GLY A 239 14.91 -4.02 17.84
CA GLY A 239 15.23 -2.59 17.85
C GLY A 239 15.16 -1.93 16.46
N LEU A 240 14.30 -2.44 15.58
CA LEU A 240 14.10 -1.93 14.23
C LEU A 240 12.94 -0.93 14.19
N THR A 241 13.07 0.10 13.36
CA THR A 241 12.06 1.15 13.19
C THR A 241 11.36 1.00 11.84
N VAL A 242 10.03 1.08 11.82
CA VAL A 242 9.26 1.10 10.58
C VAL A 242 9.45 2.45 9.89
N VAL A 243 9.88 2.43 8.63
CA VAL A 243 10.19 3.65 7.85
C VAL A 243 9.40 3.75 6.55
N GLY A 244 8.77 2.67 6.11
CA GLY A 244 7.91 2.65 4.93
C GLY A 244 7.12 1.35 4.85
N ALA A 245 5.99 1.40 4.16
CA ALA A 245 5.20 0.22 3.85
C ALA A 245 4.49 0.40 2.50
N ASN A 246 4.21 -0.72 1.84
CA ASN A 246 3.40 -0.79 0.62
C ASN A 246 2.69 -2.16 0.64
N PHE A 247 1.58 -2.33 -0.07
CA PHE A 247 0.84 -3.59 -0.04
C PHE A 247 0.00 -3.77 -1.30
N PHE A 248 -0.47 -4.99 -1.51
CA PHE A 248 -1.45 -5.35 -2.54
C PHE A 248 -2.44 -6.36 -1.97
N PHE A 249 -3.53 -6.56 -2.68
CA PHE A 249 -4.47 -7.64 -2.43
C PHE A 249 -4.22 -8.80 -3.37
N ALA A 250 -4.34 -10.03 -2.89
CA ALA A 250 -4.48 -11.19 -3.77
C ALA A 250 -5.59 -12.09 -3.24
N GLN A 251 -6.29 -12.75 -4.15
CA GLN A 251 -7.37 -13.68 -3.85
C GLN A 251 -7.31 -14.89 -4.76
N ASN A 252 -7.79 -16.03 -4.28
CA ASN A 252 -7.92 -17.22 -5.10
C ASN A 252 -8.96 -17.00 -6.22
N GLU A 253 -8.76 -17.56 -7.41
CA GLU A 253 -9.76 -17.52 -8.47
C GLU A 253 -11.07 -18.22 -8.09
N LYS A 254 -11.00 -19.21 -7.18
CA LYS A 254 -12.15 -19.96 -6.68
C LYS A 254 -12.67 -19.33 -5.39
N GLN A 255 -13.78 -18.61 -5.48
CA GLN A 255 -14.54 -18.06 -4.34
C GLN A 255 -15.87 -18.80 -4.15
#